data_AF-A0A1I1YVS9-F1
#
_entry.id   AF-A0A1I1YVS9-F1
#
_cell.length_a   1.000
_cell.length_b   1.000
_cell.length_c   1.000
_cell.angle_alpha   90.00
_cell.angle_beta   90.00
_cell.angle_gamma   90.00
#
_symmetry.space_group_name_H-M   'P 1'
#
loop_
_entity.id
_entity.type
_entity.pdbx_description
1 polymer ?
#
loop_
_entity_poly.entity_id
_entity_poly.type
_entity_poly.pdbx_seq_one_letter_code
_entity_poly.pdbx_strand_id
1 'polypeptide(L)'
;MSPSFFEIVQLTNGDYALRRIDDDSAPLVKISFSEEAREMMEDRDMSVAKAMIAAGIEAVGNVAHDIDWEDDELDASDAQPSYTLH
;
A
#
# COMPACT_ATOMS: atom_id res chain seq x y z
N MET A 1 0.57 -2.32 24.05
CA MET A 1 1.36 -2.56 22.83
C MET A 1 2.55 -1.63 22.88
N SER A 2 3.77 -2.16 23.00
CA SER A 2 4.98 -1.35 22.84
C SER A 2 5.02 -0.79 21.41
N PRO A 3 5.52 0.43 21.17
CA PRO A 3 5.65 0.94 19.82
C PRO A 3 6.61 0.02 19.04
N SER A 4 6.10 -0.58 17.96
CA SER A 4 6.94 -1.31 17.01
C SER A 4 7.57 -0.31 16.07
N PHE A 5 8.90 -0.25 16.05
CA PHE A 5 9.63 0.57 15.10
C PHE A 5 9.88 -0.23 13.82
N PHE A 6 9.70 0.41 12.68
CA PHE A 6 9.97 -0.18 11.37
C PHE A 6 11.18 0.49 10.74
N GLU A 7 11.95 -0.30 10.00
CA GLU A 7 13.07 0.18 9.21
C GLU A 7 12.95 -0.31 7.76
N ILE A 8 13.56 0.47 6.86
CA ILE A 8 13.72 0.11 5.46
C ILE A 8 15.19 -0.24 5.25
N VAL A 9 15.44 -1.48 4.86
CA VAL A 9 16.80 -2.01 4.63
C VAL A 9 16.98 -2.45 3.19
N GLN A 10 18.19 -2.34 2.67
CA GLN A 10 18.58 -2.98 1.42
C GLN A 10 19.03 -4.42 1.73
N LEU A 11 18.44 -5.38 1.02
CA LEU A 11 18.78 -6.79 1.11
C LEU A 11 20.04 -7.09 0.27
N THR A 12 20.66 -8.24 0.51
CA THR A 12 21.87 -8.68 -0.22
C THR A 12 21.65 -8.88 -1.71
N ASN A 13 20.41 -9.07 -2.16
CA ASN A 13 20.04 -9.16 -3.57
C ASN A 13 19.73 -7.78 -4.21
N GLY A 14 19.91 -6.69 -3.45
CA GLY A 14 19.63 -5.32 -3.88
C GLY A 14 18.16 -4.89 -3.78
N ASP A 15 17.26 -5.75 -3.30
CA ASP A 15 15.88 -5.37 -3.03
C ASP A 15 15.76 -4.54 -1.76
N TYR A 16 14.64 -3.85 -1.61
CA TYR A 16 14.33 -3.06 -0.43
C TYR A 16 13.24 -3.74 0.40
N ALA A 17 13.41 -3.80 1.71
CA ALA A 17 12.47 -4.45 2.61
C ALA A 17 12.06 -3.54 3.77
N LEU A 18 10.77 -3.51 4.08
CA LEU A 18 10.23 -2.94 5.31
C LEU A 18 10.13 -4.05 6.36
N ARG A 19 10.78 -3.89 7.50
CA ARG A 19 10.75 -4.88 8.59
C ARG A 19 10.71 -4.23 9.97
N ARG A 20 10.41 -5.03 10.98
CA ARG A 20 10.47 -4.63 12.39
C ARG A 20 11.94 -4.53 12.82
N ILE A 21 12.28 -3.54 13.63
CA ILE A 21 13.64 -3.38 14.16
C ILE A 21 13.95 -4.43 15.24
N ASP A 22 12.92 -4.84 15.98
CA ASP A 22 13.00 -5.71 17.15
C ASP A 22 12.85 -7.20 16.82
N ASP A 23 12.69 -7.57 15.54
CA ASP A 23 12.43 -8.94 15.12
C ASP A 23 12.96 -9.22 13.71
N ASP A 24 13.66 -10.34 13.55
CA ASP A 24 14.18 -10.87 12.28
C ASP A 24 13.12 -11.67 11.48
N SER A 25 11.85 -11.53 11.86
CA SER A 25 10.68 -12.00 11.11
C SER A 25 10.71 -11.63 9.62
N ALA A 26 9.92 -12.37 8.84
CA ALA A 26 9.75 -12.10 7.42
C ALA A 26 9.36 -10.62 7.17
N PRO A 27 9.94 -9.98 6.14
CA PRO A 27 9.67 -8.58 5.84
C PRO A 27 8.19 -8.37 5.51
N LEU A 28 7.66 -7.23 5.95
CA LEU A 28 6.26 -6.84 5.74
C LEU A 28 6.01 -6.49 4.27
N VAL A 29 6.99 -5.85 3.65
CA VAL A 29 6.96 -5.44 2.24
C VAL A 29 8.34 -5.67 1.64
N LYS A 30 8.37 -6.13 0.38
CA LYS A 30 9.57 -6.17 -0.44
C LYS A 30 9.34 -5.42 -1.74
N ILE A 31 10.30 -4.59 -2.13
CA ILE A 31 10.29 -3.81 -3.37
C ILE A 31 11.51 -4.23 -4.19
N SER A 32 11.25 -4.69 -5.40
CA SER A 32 12.27 -5.07 -6.37
C SER A 32 12.15 -4.15 -7.58
N PHE A 33 13.19 -3.36 -7.84
CA PHE A 33 13.30 -2.59 -9.08
C PHE A 33 13.97 -3.44 -10.15
N SER A 34 13.45 -3.39 -11.38
CA SER A 34 14.16 -3.93 -12.54
C SER A 34 15.49 -3.20 -12.74
N GLU A 35 16.41 -3.83 -13.48
CA GLU A 35 17.70 -3.23 -13.83
C GLU A 35 17.51 -1.89 -14.57
N GLU A 36 16.63 -1.87 -15.58
CA GLU A 36 16.24 -0.64 -16.31
C GLU A 36 15.77 0.48 -15.37
N ALA A 37 14.90 0.17 -14.40
CA ALA A 37 14.42 1.17 -13.46
C ALA A 37 15.54 1.71 -12.56
N ARG A 38 16.49 0.87 -12.15
CA ARG A 38 17.65 1.29 -11.35
C ARG A 38 18.58 2.21 -12.14
N GLU A 39 18.84 1.89 -13.40
CA GLU A 39 19.64 2.74 -14.30
C GLU A 39 19.00 4.12 -14.48
N MET A 40 17.68 4.18 -14.68
CA MET A 40 16.93 5.43 -14.79
C MET A 40 16.95 6.28 -13.52
N MET A 41 17.05 5.64 -12.35
CA MET A 41 17.00 6.32 -11.06
C MET A 41 18.35 6.87 -10.62
N GLU A 42 19.47 6.55 -11.29
CA GLU A 42 20.81 7.08 -11.01
C GLU A 42 21.15 7.04 -9.49
N ASP A 43 21.11 5.86 -8.89
CA ASP A 43 21.37 5.63 -7.44
C ASP A 43 20.36 6.27 -6.46
N ARG A 44 19.17 6.66 -6.94
CA ARG A 44 18.08 7.20 -6.10
C ARG A 44 17.05 6.15 -5.67
N ASP A 45 17.28 4.89 -5.98
CA ASP A 45 16.41 3.75 -5.70
C ASP A 45 15.98 3.64 -4.22
N MET A 46 16.89 3.89 -3.25
CA MET A 46 16.54 3.96 -1.82
C MET A 46 15.55 5.10 -1.51
N SER A 47 15.75 6.27 -2.12
CA SER A 47 14.86 7.42 -1.91
C SER A 47 13.47 7.16 -2.49
N VAL A 48 13.42 6.49 -3.65
CA VAL A 48 12.17 6.06 -4.29
C VAL A 48 11.46 5.01 -3.44
N ALA A 49 12.17 3.98 -2.96
CA ALA A 49 11.58 2.95 -2.09
C ALA A 49 10.95 3.55 -0.81
N LYS A 50 11.62 4.53 -0.19
CA LYS A 50 11.08 5.27 0.96
C LYS A 50 9.80 6.02 0.61
N ALA A 51 9.78 6.72 -0.51
CA ALA A 51 8.61 7.46 -0.97
C ALA A 51 7.43 6.51 -1.26
N MET A 52 7.68 5.37 -1.90
CA MET A 52 6.64 4.35 -2.17
C MET A 52 6.03 3.80 -0.89
N ILE A 53 6.85 3.50 0.12
CA ILE A 53 6.36 2.99 1.41
C ILE A 53 5.57 4.07 2.15
N ALA A 54 6.06 5.32 2.16
CA ALA A 54 5.34 6.43 2.78
C ALA A 54 3.95 6.65 2.13
N ALA A 55 3.89 6.63 0.80
CA ALA A 55 2.63 6.75 0.06
C ALA A 55 1.68 5.57 0.35
N GLY A 56 2.22 4.34 0.50
CA GLY A 56 1.41 3.18 0.87
C GLY A 56 0.81 3.30 2.28
N ILE A 57 1.56 3.84 3.25
CA ILE A 57 1.07 4.10 4.61
C ILE A 57 -0.04 5.16 4.58
N GLU A 58 0.16 6.24 3.84
CA GLU A 58 -0.85 7.30 3.66
C GLU A 58 -2.12 6.74 3.02
N ALA A 59 -2.00 5.93 1.97
CA ALA A 59 -3.13 5.30 1.31
C ALA A 59 -3.95 4.42 2.25
N VAL A 60 -3.31 3.62 3.12
CA VAL A 60 -4.03 2.80 4.12
C VAL A 60 -4.76 3.69 5.13
N GLY A 61 -4.15 4.80 5.55
CA GLY A 61 -4.79 5.79 6.43
C GLY A 61 -6.06 6.38 5.81
N ASN A 62 -6.02 6.72 4.52
CA ASN A 62 -7.19 7.24 3.80
C ASN A 62 -8.26 6.18 3.58
N VAL A 63 -7.89 4.93 3.25
CA VAL A 63 -8.86 3.82 3.10
C VAL A 63 -9.62 3.57 4.41
N ALA A 64 -8.94 3.65 5.57
CA ALA A 64 -9.61 3.54 6.86
C ALA A 64 -10.59 4.70 7.15
N HIS A 65 -10.41 5.85 6.49
CA HIS A 65 -11.30 7.01 6.59
C HIS A 65 -12.48 6.92 5.60
N ASP A 66 -12.25 6.41 4.38
CA ASP A 66 -13.28 6.29 3.34
C ASP A 66 -14.28 5.16 3.63
N ILE A 67 -13.88 4.09 4.32
CA ILE A 67 -14.77 2.97 4.69
C ILE A 67 -15.84 3.40 5.74
N ASP A 68 -15.66 4.54 6.42
CA ASP A 68 -16.60 5.03 7.45
C ASP A 68 -17.79 5.83 6.87
N TRP A 69 -17.95 5.91 5.53
CA TRP A 69 -18.95 6.77 4.87
C TRP A 69 -19.91 6.09 3.87
N GLU A 70 -19.95 4.76 3.76
CA GLU A 70 -20.86 4.07 2.82
C GLU A 70 -22.02 3.29 3.49
N ASP A 71 -22.39 3.60 4.74
CA ASP A 71 -23.46 2.88 5.46
C ASP A 71 -24.69 3.75 5.84
N ASP A 72 -24.97 4.84 5.12
CA ASP A 72 -26.12 5.70 5.48
C ASP A 72 -26.95 6.28 4.31
N GLU A 73 -27.13 5.57 3.19
CA GLU A 73 -28.25 5.86 2.26
C GLU A 73 -28.85 4.58 1.65
N LEU A 74 -29.37 3.68 2.50
CA LEU A 74 -30.41 2.72 2.12
C LEU A 74 -31.80 3.22 2.54
N ASP A 75 -32.27 4.34 1.98
CA ASP A 75 -33.72 4.56 1.89
C ASP A 75 -34.09 5.58 0.80
N ALA A 76 -34.64 5.08 -0.30
CA ALA A 76 -35.90 5.56 -0.87
C ALA A 76 -36.07 5.06 -2.31
N SER A 77 -36.98 4.10 -2.46
CA SER A 77 -37.96 3.99 -3.55
C SER A 77 -37.55 4.44 -4.96
N ASP A 78 -37.42 3.47 -5.88
CA ASP A 78 -38.29 3.55 -7.05
C ASP A 78 -38.57 2.17 -7.65
N ALA A 79 -39.83 1.77 -7.51
CA ALA A 79 -40.40 0.62 -8.19
C ALA A 79 -40.66 0.98 -9.66
N GLN A 80 -40.05 0.25 -10.60
CA GLN A 80 -40.58 0.12 -11.97
C GLN A 80 -40.31 -1.29 -12.50
N PRO A 81 -41.35 -2.10 -12.79
CA PRO A 81 -41.19 -3.34 -13.54
C PRO A 81 -41.28 -3.02 -15.04
N SER A 82 -40.22 -3.21 -15.81
CA SER A 82 -40.28 -3.07 -17.28
C SER A 82 -39.78 -4.32 -18.02
N TYR A 83 -40.77 -5.08 -18.48
CA TYR A 83 -40.88 -6.10 -19.54
C TYR A 83 -39.64 -6.51 -20.37
N THR A 84 -39.49 -7.83 -20.54
CA THR A 84 -38.63 -8.53 -21.51
C THR A 84 -39.10 -8.37 -22.96
N LEU A 85 -38.17 -8.47 -23.94
CA LEU A 85 -38.49 -8.94 -25.30
C LEU A 85 -37.37 -9.84 -25.88
N HIS A 86 -37.81 -10.88 -26.60
CA HIS A 86 -37.04 -11.88 -27.37
C HIS A 86 -36.30 -11.28 -28.57
#